data_AF-A0A4U6M3I0-F1
#
_entry.id   AF-A0A4U6M3I0-F1
#
_cell.length_a   1.000
_cell.length_b   1.000
_cell.length_c   1.000
_cell.angle_alpha   90.00
_cell.angle_beta   90.00
_cell.angle_gamma   90.00
#
_symmetry.space_group_name_H-M   'P 1'
#
loop_
_entity.id
_entity.type
_entity.pdbx_description
1 polymer ?
#
loop_
_entity_poly.entity_id
_entity_poly.type
_entity_poly.pdbx_seq_one_letter_code
_entity_poly.pdbx_strand_id
1 'polypeptide(L)'
;GYYDALAESNIPVNDRLVTFGEPDESGGEQAMTELLGRGKNFTAIACYNDSMAAGAMGVLNDNGIDVPGEISLIGFDDVLVSRYVRPRLTTVRYPIVTMA
;
A
#
# COMPACT_ATOMS: atom_id res chain seq x y z
N GLY A 1 -6.29 1.27 13.68
CA GLY A 1 -6.69 1.08 12.28
C GLY A 1 -6.33 -0.32 11.80
N TYR A 2 -5.16 -0.49 11.20
CA TYR A 2 -4.70 -1.78 10.65
C TYR A 2 -4.75 -2.94 11.65
N TYR A 3 -4.10 -2.80 12.81
CA TYR A 3 -4.07 -3.86 13.83
C TYR A 3 -5.45 -4.16 14.42
N ASP A 4 -6.29 -3.14 14.62
CA ASP A 4 -7.66 -3.32 15.10
C ASP A 4 -8.49 -4.13 14.08
N ALA A 5 -8.39 -3.81 12.79
CA ALA A 5 -9.08 -4.55 11.72
C ALA A 5 -8.62 -6.02 11.62
N LEU A 6 -7.32 -6.29 11.82
CA LEU A 6 -6.81 -7.66 11.92
C LEU A 6 -7.42 -8.40 13.11
N ALA A 7 -7.46 -7.76 14.28
CA ALA A 7 -8.02 -8.34 15.49
C ALA A 7 -9.53 -8.63 15.34
N GLU A 8 -10.30 -7.67 14.82
CA GLU A 8 -11.74 -7.81 14.55
C GLU A 8 -12.03 -8.94 13.54
N SER A 9 -11.12 -9.18 12.60
CA SER A 9 -11.23 -10.23 11.58
C SER A 9 -10.62 -11.56 12.00
N ASN A 10 -10.11 -11.69 13.23
CA ASN A 10 -9.38 -12.86 13.73
C ASN A 10 -8.16 -13.24 12.87
N ILE A 11 -7.47 -12.26 12.30
CA ILE A 11 -6.23 -12.45 11.55
C ILE A 11 -5.06 -12.20 12.51
N PRO A 12 -4.13 -13.16 12.68
CA PRO A 12 -2.99 -12.97 13.57
C PRO A 12 -2.06 -11.88 13.05
N VAL A 13 -1.59 -11.03 13.95
CA VAL A 13 -0.56 -10.04 13.63
C VAL A 13 0.74 -10.77 13.28
N ASN A 14 1.33 -10.38 12.15
CA ASN A 14 2.63 -10.86 11.72
C ASN A 14 3.51 -9.66 11.40
N ASP A 15 4.40 -9.30 12.32
CA ASP A 15 5.29 -8.14 12.18
C ASP A 15 6.22 -8.26 10.96
N ARG A 16 6.42 -9.47 10.41
CA ARG A 16 7.17 -9.65 9.16
C ARG A 16 6.44 -9.11 7.93
N LEU A 17 5.13 -8.88 8.02
CA LEU A 17 4.32 -8.27 6.97
C LEU A 17 4.18 -6.75 7.13
N VAL A 18 4.83 -6.17 8.14
CA VAL A 18 4.83 -4.72 8.40
C VAL A 18 6.20 -4.16 8.06
N THR A 19 6.23 -3.09 7.27
CA THR A 19 7.45 -2.35 6.90
C THR A 19 7.19 -0.87 7.05
N PHE A 20 8.27 -0.11 7.19
CA PHE A 20 8.24 1.33 7.37
C PHE A 20 9.14 1.99 6.34
N GLY A 21 8.76 3.18 5.92
CA GLY A 21 9.52 4.02 5.01
C GLY A 21 9.07 5.46 5.16
N GLU A 22 9.76 6.38 4.49
CA GLU A 22 9.32 7.77 4.39
C GLU A 22 7.93 7.85 3.73
N PRO A 23 7.09 8.83 4.09
CA PRO A 23 5.70 8.92 3.62
C PRO A 23 5.60 9.49 2.18
N ASP A 24 6.49 9.04 1.30
CA ASP A 24 6.58 9.44 -0.11
C ASP A 24 6.69 8.22 -1.04
N GLU A 25 6.82 8.49 -2.35
CA GLU A 25 6.96 7.44 -3.37
C GLU A 25 8.17 6.53 -3.10
N SER A 26 9.33 7.12 -2.80
CA SER A 26 10.57 6.35 -2.58
C SER A 26 10.49 5.47 -1.34
N GLY A 27 9.86 5.95 -0.26
CA GLY A 27 9.59 5.14 0.91
C GLY A 27 8.65 3.98 0.62
N GLY A 28 7.65 4.18 -0.25
CA GLY A 28 6.78 3.11 -0.75
C GLY A 28 7.53 2.04 -1.56
N GLU A 29 8.43 2.46 -2.45
CA GLU A 29 9.28 1.55 -3.22
C GLU A 29 10.18 0.70 -2.31
N GLN A 30 10.85 1.34 -1.35
CA GLN A 30 11.73 0.67 -0.40
C GLN A 30 10.95 -0.34 0.45
N ALA A 31 9.81 0.09 1.02
CA ALA A 31 8.91 -0.74 1.81
C ALA A 31 8.41 -1.97 1.05
N MET A 32 8.04 -1.80 -0.22
CA MET A 32 7.55 -2.88 -1.07
C MET A 32 8.67 -3.85 -1.46
N THR A 33 9.84 -3.32 -1.80
CA THR A 33 11.03 -4.12 -2.12
C THR A 33 11.41 -5.01 -0.94
N GLU A 34 11.37 -4.46 0.27
CA GLU A 34 11.63 -5.23 1.48
C GLU A 34 10.59 -6.34 1.70
N LEU A 35 9.29 -6.05 1.53
CA LEU A 35 8.23 -7.06 1.65
C LEU A 35 8.43 -8.21 0.65
N LEU A 36 8.73 -7.90 -0.62
CA LEU A 36 9.00 -8.94 -1.62
C LEU A 36 10.25 -9.75 -1.26
N GLY A 37 11.29 -9.10 -0.74
CA GLY A 37 12.52 -9.76 -0.27
C GLY A 37 12.29 -10.71 0.93
N ARG A 38 11.27 -10.44 1.75
CA ARG A 38 10.84 -11.34 2.85
C ARG A 38 10.00 -12.53 2.36
N GLY A 39 9.61 -12.53 1.07
CA GLY A 39 8.81 -13.54 0.41
C GLY A 39 7.35 -13.12 0.18
N LYS A 40 6.79 -13.47 -0.98
CA LYS A 40 5.41 -13.17 -1.39
C LYS A 40 4.39 -14.11 -0.69
N ASN A 41 4.25 -13.94 0.63
CA ASN A 41 3.30 -14.70 1.48
C ASN A 41 2.02 -13.91 1.83
N PHE A 42 1.71 -12.88 1.03
CA PHE A 42 0.58 -11.99 1.24
C PHE A 42 -0.16 -11.75 -0.09
N THR A 43 -1.44 -11.43 -0.01
CA THR A 43 -2.33 -11.21 -1.16
C THR A 43 -2.86 -9.79 -1.24
N ALA A 44 -2.63 -8.98 -0.20
CA ALA A 44 -3.08 -7.60 -0.15
C ALA A 44 -2.10 -6.71 0.62
N ILE A 45 -2.05 -5.43 0.24
CA ILE A 45 -1.22 -4.40 0.87
C ILE A 45 -2.11 -3.20 1.23
N ALA A 46 -1.97 -2.71 2.46
CA ALA A 46 -2.51 -1.43 2.89
C ALA A 46 -1.36 -0.43 3.04
N CYS A 47 -1.33 0.59 2.18
CA CYS A 47 -0.32 1.63 2.22
C CYS A 47 -0.75 2.78 3.15
N TYR A 48 0.22 3.45 3.76
CA TYR A 48 -0.04 4.57 4.67
C TYR A 48 -0.64 5.78 3.95
N ASN A 49 -0.25 6.04 2.69
CA ASN A 49 -0.82 7.08 1.84
C ASN A 49 -0.74 6.72 0.34
N ASP A 50 -1.33 7.56 -0.50
CA ASP A 50 -1.37 7.36 -1.95
C ASP A 50 0.01 7.48 -2.64
N SER A 51 0.93 8.28 -2.09
CA SER A 51 2.29 8.40 -2.63
C SER A 51 3.08 7.11 -2.43
N MET A 52 3.06 6.54 -1.22
CA MET A 52 3.67 5.23 -0.95
C MET A 52 2.99 4.13 -1.75
N ALA A 53 1.67 4.19 -1.93
CA ALA A 53 0.93 3.26 -2.78
C ALA A 53 1.42 3.30 -4.23
N ALA A 54 1.67 4.50 -4.79
CA ALA A 54 2.21 4.64 -6.14
C ALA A 54 3.61 4.02 -6.27
N GLY A 55 4.51 4.28 -5.33
CA GLY A 55 5.84 3.67 -5.31
C GLY A 55 5.79 2.14 -5.18
N ALA A 56 4.93 1.62 -4.32
CA ALA A 56 4.71 0.17 -4.19
C ALA A 56 4.17 -0.44 -5.48
N MET A 57 3.23 0.22 -6.17
CA MET A 57 2.75 -0.22 -7.49
C MET A 57 3.86 -0.25 -8.54
N GLY A 58 4.79 0.71 -8.51
CA GLY A 58 5.98 0.71 -9.37
C GLY A 58 6.80 -0.56 -9.18
N VAL A 59 7.15 -0.89 -7.94
CA VAL A 59 7.91 -2.11 -7.61
C VAL A 59 7.17 -3.39 -8.00
N LEU A 60 5.86 -3.46 -7.75
CA LEU A 60 5.06 -4.63 -8.16
C LEU A 60 5.07 -4.81 -9.68
N ASN A 61 4.88 -3.71 -10.42
CA ASN A 61 4.91 -3.71 -11.88
C ASN A 61 6.28 -4.11 -12.44
N ASP A 62 7.38 -3.59 -11.87
CA ASP A 62 8.75 -3.93 -12.28
C ASP A 62 9.10 -5.40 -12.03
N ASN A 63 8.44 -6.04 -11.06
CA ASN A 63 8.56 -7.47 -10.78
C ASN A 63 7.51 -8.31 -11.52
N GLY A 64 6.74 -7.71 -12.43
CA GLY A 64 5.71 -8.40 -13.23
C GLY A 64 4.55 -8.95 -12.40
N ILE A 65 4.29 -8.39 -11.21
CA ILE A 65 3.21 -8.80 -10.32
C ILE A 65 1.95 -8.02 -10.66
N ASP A 66 0.89 -8.73 -11.03
CA ASP A 66 -0.36 -8.09 -11.45
C ASP A 66 -1.12 -7.47 -10.26
N VAL A 67 -1.49 -6.21 -10.42
CA VAL A 67 -2.37 -5.48 -9.50
C VAL A 67 -3.64 -5.13 -10.28
N PRO A 68 -4.83 -5.56 -9.84
CA PRO A 68 -5.13 -6.29 -8.60
C PRO A 68 -5.12 -7.82 -8.72
N GLY A 69 -4.76 -8.41 -9.87
CA GLY A 69 -5.00 -9.84 -10.14
C GLY A 69 -4.25 -10.81 -9.22
N GLU A 70 -3.03 -10.46 -8.80
CA GLU A 70 -2.23 -11.26 -7.86
C GLU A 70 -2.15 -10.62 -6.47
N ILE A 71 -1.97 -9.30 -6.42
CA ILE A 71 -1.90 -8.56 -5.16
C ILE A 71 -2.85 -7.37 -5.22
N SER A 72 -3.79 -7.33 -4.27
CA SER A 72 -4.64 -6.15 -4.06
C SER A 72 -3.87 -5.06 -3.33
N LEU A 73 -4.05 -3.80 -3.71
CA LEU A 73 -3.35 -2.67 -3.10
C LEU A 73 -4.32 -1.53 -2.84
N ILE A 74 -4.29 -0.99 -1.62
CA ILE A 74 -5.07 0.19 -1.22
C ILE A 74 -4.15 1.30 -0.71
N GLY A 75 -4.51 2.55 -1.02
CA GLY A 75 -3.90 3.76 -0.48
C GLY A 75 -4.77 4.47 0.56
N PHE A 76 -4.35 5.67 0.91
CA PHE A 76 -5.03 6.56 1.85
C PHE A 76 -4.75 8.01 1.40
N ASP A 77 -5.74 8.89 1.53
CA ASP A 77 -5.78 10.34 1.24
C ASP A 77 -6.74 10.74 0.09
N ASP A 78 -6.91 9.93 -0.95
CA ASP A 78 -7.60 10.31 -2.21
C ASP A 78 -7.04 11.59 -2.85
N VAL A 79 -5.72 11.66 -2.94
CA VAL A 79 -4.99 12.74 -3.62
C VAL A 79 -4.86 12.48 -5.12
N LEU A 80 -4.44 13.51 -5.86
CA LEU A 80 -4.48 13.53 -7.33
C LEU A 80 -3.81 12.31 -7.98
N VAL A 81 -2.71 11.81 -7.42
CA VAL A 81 -1.96 10.66 -7.93
C VAL A 81 -2.82 9.40 -8.07
N SER A 82 -3.78 9.18 -7.17
CA SER A 82 -4.66 7.99 -7.16
C SER A 82 -5.46 7.83 -8.47
N ARG A 83 -5.74 8.94 -9.15
CA ARG A 83 -6.51 9.02 -10.40
C ARG A 83 -5.65 8.74 -11.63
N TYR A 84 -4.34 8.94 -11.54
CA TYR A 84 -3.42 8.91 -12.67
C TYR A 84 -2.58 7.62 -12.73
N VAL A 85 -2.39 6.91 -11.61
CA VAL A 85 -1.78 5.58 -11.63
C VAL A 85 -2.63 4.55 -12.37
N ARG A 86 -2.00 3.46 -12.83
CA ARG A 86 -2.63 2.35 -13.55
C ARG A 86 -2.26 1.01 -12.91
N PRO A 87 -3.25 0.19 -12.50
CA PRO A 87 -4.69 0.50 -12.41
C PRO A 87 -4.99 1.73 -11.53
N ARG A 88 -6.21 2.30 -11.61
CA ARG A 88 -6.58 3.41 -10.72
C ARG A 88 -6.56 2.92 -9.26
N LEU A 89 -6.02 3.73 -8.37
CA LEU A 89 -5.80 3.35 -6.99
C LEU A 89 -7.11 3.41 -6.19
N THR A 90 -7.43 2.32 -5.49
CA THR A 90 -8.45 2.34 -4.45
C THR A 90 -7.83 3.00 -3.22
N THR A 91 -8.47 4.04 -2.69
CA THR A 91 -7.92 4.82 -1.58
C THR A 91 -9.00 5.33 -0.65
N VAL A 92 -8.67 5.43 0.63
CA VAL A 92 -9.55 6.03 1.64
C VAL A 92 -9.49 7.54 1.51
N ARG A 93 -10.62 8.18 1.22
CA ARG A 93 -10.69 9.63 1.18
C ARG A 93 -10.57 10.22 2.58
N TYR A 94 -9.46 10.90 2.85
CA TYR A 94 -9.25 11.69 4.04
C TYR A 94 -9.28 13.18 3.64
N PRO A 95 -10.13 14.03 4.25
CA PRO A 95 -10.37 15.39 3.77
C PRO A 95 -9.22 16.35 4.13
N ILE A 96 -8.04 16.19 3.51
CA ILE A 96 -6.85 17.02 3.78
C ILE A 96 -7.12 18.49 3.45
N VAL A 97 -7.82 18.76 2.34
CA VAL A 97 -8.11 20.14 1.86
C VAL A 97 -8.94 20.96 2.86
N THR A 98 -9.69 20.30 3.75
CA THR A 98 -10.57 20.97 4.72
C THR A 98 -9.92 21.18 6.08
N MET A 99 -8.67 20.75 6.26
CA MET A 99 -7.91 20.87 7.51
C MET A 99 -6.92 22.04 7.52
N ALA A 100 -6.75 22.75 6.39
CA ALA A 100 -5.88 23.90 6.23
C ALA A 100 -6.63 25.24 6.43
#